data_AF-A0A821MYE1-F1
#
_entry.id   AF-A0A821MYE1-F1
#
_cell.length_a   1.000
_cell.length_b   1.000
_cell.length_c   1.000
_cell.angle_alpha   90.00
_cell.angle_beta   90.00
_cell.angle_gamma   90.00
#
_symmetry.space_group_name_H-M   'P 1'
#
loop_
_entity.id
_entity.type
_entity.pdbx_description
1 polymer ?
#
loop_
_entity_poly.entity_id
_entity_poly.type
_entity_poly.pdbx_seq_one_letter_code
_entity_poly.pdbx_strand_id
1 'polypeptide(L)'
;KFTAEYWAVNKSSSTTDGKWIKFDTDIYDGRYKAQYGSNEVSINCLTGAFLVDKLTIGFLPEKMTSDELYIGVFGKQLFEVQPSNEKDTYITKHGYHTDGRVHYEFNYNNYSHRLTIQERHNQTNKRFELIPSNCFEKELPDIFISNYSHWKNENTGEIEFRPRCFQDSNFLTDKHYTLTIKTELIKTKHMGTTQVLINQSSSFFKTFFERFFIRLDDAPYVYMLRDIIWENAKAKLGAVIHIHLSRLGIAFRD
;
A
#
# COMPACT_ATOMS: atom_id res chain seq x y z
N LYS A 1 -0.21 -24.07 -37.92
CA LYS A 1 0.67 -23.59 -39.01
C LYS A 1 0.95 -22.08 -38.84
N PHE A 2 1.41 -21.66 -37.65
CA PHE A 2 1.58 -20.24 -37.28
C PHE A 2 2.95 -19.94 -36.63
N THR A 3 3.78 -20.95 -36.40
CA THR A 3 5.05 -20.83 -35.66
C THR A 3 6.31 -21.03 -36.52
N ALA A 4 6.16 -21.43 -37.79
CA ALA A 4 7.30 -21.79 -38.64
C ALA A 4 7.81 -20.66 -39.56
N GLU A 5 7.02 -19.61 -39.80
CA GLU A 5 7.34 -18.62 -40.86
C GLU A 5 8.09 -17.36 -40.38
N TYR A 6 8.16 -17.08 -39.07
CA TYR A 6 8.87 -15.89 -38.55
C TYR A 6 10.25 -16.19 -37.94
N TRP A 7 10.67 -17.46 -37.90
CA TRP A 7 12.00 -17.89 -37.44
C TRP A 7 12.84 -18.40 -38.61
N ALA A 8 12.89 -17.65 -39.71
CA ALA A 8 13.73 -18.00 -40.85
C ALA A 8 15.20 -17.73 -40.49
N VAL A 9 15.94 -18.80 -40.22
CA VAL A 9 17.40 -18.80 -40.04
C VAL A 9 18.05 -18.47 -41.38
N ASN A 10 18.50 -17.22 -41.56
CA ASN A 10 19.34 -16.87 -42.69
C ASN A 10 20.79 -17.32 -42.38
N LYS A 11 21.18 -18.49 -42.91
CA LYS A 11 22.57 -18.97 -42.88
C LYS A 11 23.38 -18.24 -43.95
N SER A 12 23.83 -17.03 -43.64
CA SER A 12 24.99 -16.45 -44.33
C SER A 12 25.91 -15.73 -43.35
N SER A 13 27.21 -16.05 -43.50
CA SER A 13 28.40 -15.35 -43.00
C SER A 13 28.49 -15.05 -41.50
N SER A 14 29.31 -15.87 -40.82
CA SER A 14 30.32 -15.62 -39.75
C SER A 14 30.29 -14.41 -38.78
N THR A 15 29.24 -13.60 -38.69
CA THR A 15 29.09 -12.59 -37.64
C THR A 15 27.73 -12.77 -36.95
N THR A 16 27.78 -12.89 -35.62
CA THR A 16 26.66 -13.18 -34.71
C THR A 16 25.97 -11.92 -34.19
N ASP A 17 26.19 -10.78 -34.84
CA ASP A 17 25.67 -9.49 -34.39
C ASP A 17 24.25 -9.27 -34.91
N GLY A 18 23.33 -8.87 -34.02
CA GLY A 18 21.94 -8.54 -34.39
C GLY A 18 21.03 -9.73 -34.68
N LYS A 19 21.21 -10.89 -34.04
CA LYS A 19 20.38 -12.08 -34.25
C LYS A 19 19.59 -12.49 -33.01
N TRP A 20 18.33 -12.90 -33.22
CA TRP A 20 17.53 -13.58 -32.21
C TRP A 20 17.99 -15.03 -32.07
N ILE A 21 18.37 -15.44 -30.86
CA ILE A 21 18.81 -16.80 -30.53
C ILE A 21 17.77 -17.43 -29.62
N LYS A 22 17.25 -18.59 -30.00
CA LYS A 22 16.35 -19.40 -29.16
C LYS A 22 17.14 -20.03 -28.01
N PHE A 23 16.58 -20.07 -26.82
CA PHE A 23 17.17 -20.86 -25.73
C PHE A 23 17.03 -22.36 -26.01
N ASP A 24 18.12 -23.12 -25.87
CA ASP A 24 18.11 -24.58 -26.09
C ASP A 24 17.21 -25.33 -25.09
N THR A 25 16.89 -24.71 -23.95
CA THR A 25 16.11 -25.33 -22.87
C THR A 25 14.66 -24.89 -22.81
N ASP A 26 14.27 -23.82 -23.50
CA ASP A 26 12.91 -23.28 -23.41
C ASP A 26 12.39 -22.81 -24.77
N ILE A 27 11.21 -23.31 -25.16
CA ILE A 27 10.64 -23.08 -26.49
C ILE A 27 10.01 -21.69 -26.64
N TYR A 28 9.93 -20.93 -25.54
CA TYR A 28 9.23 -19.66 -25.44
C TYR A 28 10.16 -18.44 -25.23
N ASP A 29 11.48 -18.63 -25.20
CA ASP A 29 12.46 -17.56 -24.91
C ASP A 29 13.41 -17.29 -26.08
N GLY A 30 13.55 -16.02 -26.44
CA GLY A 30 14.51 -15.52 -27.45
C GLY A 30 15.44 -14.45 -26.88
N ARG A 31 16.71 -14.41 -27.33
CA ARG A 31 17.72 -13.40 -26.96
C ARG A 31 18.19 -12.60 -28.16
N TYR A 32 18.28 -11.28 -28.03
CA TYR A 32 18.88 -10.39 -29.03
C TYR A 32 20.14 -9.74 -28.47
N LYS A 33 21.26 -9.90 -29.20
CA LYS A 33 22.51 -9.19 -28.92
C LYS A 33 22.55 -7.92 -29.75
N ALA A 34 22.50 -6.77 -29.09
CA ALA A 34 22.55 -5.48 -29.75
C ALA A 34 23.89 -5.28 -30.51
N GLN A 35 23.81 -4.64 -31.67
CA GLN A 35 24.96 -4.38 -32.55
C GLN A 35 25.94 -3.33 -31.98
N TYR A 36 25.49 -2.55 -30.99
CA TYR A 36 26.26 -1.49 -30.32
C TYR A 36 25.89 -1.45 -28.83
N GLY A 37 26.48 -2.33 -28.02
CA GLY A 37 26.28 -2.38 -26.56
C GLY A 37 26.17 -3.81 -26.03
N SER A 38 26.54 -4.03 -24.76
CA SER A 38 26.51 -5.35 -24.11
C SER A 38 25.12 -5.80 -23.66
N ASN A 39 24.06 -5.09 -24.06
CA ASN A 39 22.74 -5.27 -23.48
C ASN A 39 22.03 -6.49 -24.09
N GLU A 40 21.56 -7.41 -23.23
CA GLU A 40 20.84 -8.62 -23.61
C GLU A 40 19.33 -8.38 -23.58
N VAL A 41 18.66 -8.37 -24.73
CA VAL A 41 17.19 -8.28 -24.77
C VAL A 41 16.60 -9.68 -24.79
N SER A 42 15.63 -9.98 -23.93
CA SER A 42 14.88 -11.24 -24.00
C SER A 42 13.37 -11.05 -23.92
N ILE A 43 12.62 -11.97 -24.53
CA ILE A 43 11.16 -11.95 -24.53
C ILE A 43 10.68 -13.31 -24.05
N ASN A 44 9.81 -13.32 -23.04
CA ASN A 44 9.07 -14.52 -22.63
C ASN A 44 7.74 -14.57 -23.37
N CYS A 45 7.60 -15.49 -24.32
CA CYS A 45 6.41 -15.59 -25.16
C CYS A 45 5.18 -16.18 -24.44
N LEU A 46 5.35 -16.79 -23.25
CA LEU A 46 4.23 -17.30 -22.45
C LEU A 46 3.59 -16.20 -21.61
N THR A 47 4.39 -15.29 -21.05
CA THR A 47 3.92 -14.17 -20.20
C THR A 47 3.84 -12.84 -20.94
N GLY A 48 4.46 -12.73 -22.12
CA GLY A 48 4.60 -11.46 -22.85
C GLY A 48 5.66 -10.53 -22.26
N ALA A 49 6.48 -10.98 -21.30
CA ALA A 49 7.48 -10.14 -20.64
C ALA A 49 8.64 -9.79 -21.58
N PHE A 50 8.94 -8.49 -21.70
CA PHE A 50 10.08 -7.96 -22.44
C PHE A 50 11.17 -7.52 -21.45
N LEU A 51 12.35 -8.11 -21.54
CA LEU A 51 13.48 -7.91 -20.64
C LEU A 51 14.64 -7.24 -21.38
N VAL A 52 15.35 -6.34 -20.70
CA VAL A 52 16.66 -5.81 -21.11
C VAL A 52 17.64 -6.06 -19.96
N ASP A 53 18.74 -6.75 -20.23
CA ASP A 53 19.72 -7.21 -19.23
C ASP A 53 19.09 -8.00 -18.08
N LYS A 54 18.12 -8.86 -18.44
CA LYS A 54 17.30 -9.67 -17.52
C LYS A 54 16.37 -8.85 -16.60
N LEU A 55 16.25 -7.54 -16.82
CA LEU A 55 15.32 -6.67 -16.10
C LEU A 55 14.08 -6.43 -16.96
N THR A 56 12.89 -6.64 -16.39
CA THR A 56 11.61 -6.31 -17.04
C THR A 56 11.56 -4.82 -17.34
N ILE A 57 11.35 -4.46 -18.61
CA ILE A 57 10.90 -3.10 -18.91
C ILE A 57 9.51 -2.97 -18.29
N GLY A 58 9.39 -2.09 -17.30
CA GLY A 58 8.13 -1.46 -16.98
C GLY A 58 7.21 -2.18 -16.01
N PHE A 59 7.63 -3.15 -15.20
CA PHE A 59 6.81 -3.61 -14.05
C PHE A 59 7.67 -4.01 -12.85
N LEU A 60 7.04 -4.01 -11.66
CA LEU A 60 7.68 -4.44 -10.41
C LEU A 60 8.01 -5.95 -10.45
N PRO A 61 9.16 -6.37 -9.89
CA PRO A 61 9.48 -7.79 -9.72
C PRO A 61 8.45 -8.54 -8.86
N GLU A 62 8.28 -9.84 -9.13
CA GLU A 62 7.33 -10.72 -8.43
C GLU A 62 7.53 -10.74 -6.90
N LYS A 63 8.79 -10.65 -6.44
CA LYS A 63 9.13 -10.58 -5.01
C LYS A 63 8.50 -9.39 -4.28
N MET A 64 8.15 -8.32 -5.01
CA MET A 64 7.46 -7.15 -4.45
C MET A 64 5.96 -7.27 -4.61
N THR A 65 5.47 -7.72 -5.78
CA THR A 65 4.02 -7.81 -6.05
C THR A 65 3.34 -8.96 -5.32
N SER A 66 4.11 -9.96 -4.87
CA SER A 66 3.63 -11.07 -4.04
C SER A 66 3.71 -10.79 -2.53
N ASP A 67 4.28 -9.65 -2.12
CA ASP A 67 4.38 -9.26 -0.72
C ASP A 67 3.00 -8.89 -0.16
N GLU A 68 2.70 -9.30 1.07
CA GLU A 68 1.41 -9.05 1.72
C GLU A 68 1.11 -7.55 1.86
N LEU A 69 2.14 -6.72 2.07
CA LEU A 69 2.01 -5.27 2.16
C LEU A 69 1.52 -4.68 0.83
N TYR A 70 2.05 -5.20 -0.28
CA TYR A 70 1.63 -4.80 -1.62
C TYR A 70 0.20 -5.24 -1.90
N ILE A 71 -0.07 -6.53 -1.72
CA ILE A 71 -1.39 -7.13 -2.01
C ILE A 71 -2.48 -6.49 -1.16
N GLY A 72 -2.20 -6.19 0.11
CA GLY A 72 -3.17 -5.65 1.06
C GLY A 72 -3.76 -4.29 0.65
N VAL A 73 -3.03 -3.49 -0.13
CA VAL A 73 -3.45 -2.16 -0.56
C VAL A 73 -3.68 -2.09 -2.07
N PHE A 74 -2.72 -2.58 -2.86
CA PHE A 74 -2.73 -2.48 -4.31
C PHE A 74 -3.39 -3.67 -5.00
N GLY A 75 -3.54 -4.80 -4.29
CA GLY A 75 -4.14 -6.02 -4.83
C GLY A 75 -3.42 -6.49 -6.10
N LYS A 76 -4.14 -6.48 -7.23
CA LYS A 76 -3.63 -6.87 -8.54
C LYS A 76 -3.21 -5.69 -9.42
N GLN A 77 -3.13 -4.48 -8.86
CA GLN A 77 -2.67 -3.31 -9.59
C GLN A 77 -1.28 -3.59 -10.17
N LEU A 78 -1.07 -3.22 -11.43
CA LEU A 78 0.24 -3.27 -12.06
C LEU A 78 0.78 -1.85 -12.17
N PHE A 79 2.01 -1.65 -11.72
CA PHE A 79 2.69 -0.37 -11.81
C PHE A 79 3.76 -0.40 -12.88
N GLU A 80 3.65 0.51 -13.84
CA GLU A 80 4.79 0.81 -14.69
C GLU A 80 5.87 1.53 -13.89
N VAL A 81 7.05 0.92 -13.80
CA VAL A 81 8.16 1.45 -12.97
C VAL A 81 9.45 1.62 -13.75
N GLN A 82 10.31 2.48 -13.23
CA GLN A 82 11.71 2.63 -13.60
C GLN A 82 12.60 2.35 -12.38
N PRO A 83 13.80 1.79 -12.57
CA PRO A 83 14.75 1.62 -11.47
C PRO A 83 15.23 2.98 -10.95
N SER A 84 15.48 3.05 -9.64
CA SER A 84 16.18 4.16 -9.00
C SER A 84 17.70 3.88 -8.95
N ASN A 85 18.49 4.87 -8.51
CA ASN A 85 19.92 4.70 -8.27
C ASN A 85 20.20 3.73 -7.11
N GLU A 86 19.23 3.56 -6.20
CA GLU A 86 19.30 2.61 -5.11
C GLU A 86 18.96 1.20 -5.58
N LYS A 87 19.74 0.22 -5.12
CA LYS A 87 19.57 -1.18 -5.49
C LYS A 87 18.20 -1.69 -5.01
N ASP A 88 17.51 -2.44 -5.88
CA ASP A 88 16.18 -3.01 -5.61
C ASP A 88 15.13 -1.94 -5.22
N THR A 89 15.33 -0.71 -5.71
CA THR A 89 14.37 0.39 -5.59
C THR A 89 13.77 0.73 -6.96
N TYR A 90 12.45 0.86 -7.02
CA TYR A 90 11.70 1.19 -8.24
C TYR A 90 10.72 2.31 -7.97
N ILE A 91 10.54 3.22 -8.93
CA ILE A 91 9.61 4.34 -8.85
C ILE A 91 8.62 4.26 -10.01
N THR A 92 7.35 4.56 -9.77
CA THR A 92 6.35 4.60 -10.84
C THR A 92 6.70 5.65 -11.90
N LYS A 93 6.62 5.24 -13.18
CA LYS A 93 6.83 6.13 -14.33
C LYS A 93 5.76 7.21 -14.41
N HIS A 94 4.51 6.80 -14.20
CA HIS A 94 3.36 7.68 -14.23
C HIS A 94 2.99 8.09 -12.81
N GLY A 95 2.43 9.29 -12.69
CA GLY A 95 1.74 9.70 -11.48
C GLY A 95 0.33 9.14 -11.44
N TYR A 96 -0.15 8.85 -10.24
CA TYR A 96 -1.47 8.28 -9.96
C TYR A 96 -2.29 9.26 -9.13
N HIS A 97 -3.61 9.12 -9.19
CA HIS A 97 -4.61 9.98 -8.54
C HIS A 97 -4.46 11.48 -8.85
N THR A 98 -5.47 12.30 -8.49
CA THR A 98 -5.43 13.79 -8.54
C THR A 98 -4.51 14.37 -9.62
N ASP A 99 -4.88 14.21 -10.90
CA ASP A 99 -4.15 14.67 -12.09
C ASP A 99 -2.71 14.13 -12.26
N GLY A 100 -2.39 12.96 -11.73
CA GLY A 100 -1.08 12.32 -11.89
C GLY A 100 0.03 12.94 -11.05
N ARG A 101 -0.29 13.35 -9.81
CA ARG A 101 0.63 14.10 -8.93
C ARG A 101 1.34 13.24 -7.88
N VAL A 102 0.95 11.98 -7.75
CA VAL A 102 1.47 11.07 -6.73
C VAL A 102 2.21 9.91 -7.37
N HIS A 103 3.46 9.70 -6.97
CA HIS A 103 4.26 8.57 -7.41
C HIS A 103 4.50 7.60 -6.26
N TYR A 104 4.65 6.31 -6.58
CA TYR A 104 4.98 5.30 -5.59
C TYR A 104 6.42 4.83 -5.79
N GLU A 105 7.15 4.70 -4.69
CA GLU A 105 8.47 4.09 -4.63
C GLU A 105 8.38 2.78 -3.85
N PHE A 106 9.02 1.75 -4.38
CA PHE A 106 9.07 0.41 -3.82
C PHE A 106 10.53 0.06 -3.59
N ASN A 107 10.90 -0.25 -2.36
CA ASN A 107 12.24 -0.72 -2.01
C ASN A 107 12.14 -2.10 -1.37
N TYR A 108 12.89 -3.07 -1.89
CA TYR A 108 12.95 -4.41 -1.32
C TYR A 108 14.32 -4.69 -0.73
N ASN A 109 14.36 -4.86 0.58
CA ASN A 109 15.58 -5.23 1.27
C ASN A 109 15.76 -6.76 1.25
N ASN A 110 16.72 -7.25 0.44
CA ASN A 110 16.96 -8.70 0.32
C ASN A 110 17.52 -9.35 1.60
N TYR A 111 18.08 -8.59 2.55
CA TYR A 111 18.60 -9.15 3.80
C TYR A 111 17.50 -9.41 4.82
N SER A 112 16.54 -8.49 4.93
CA SER A 112 15.40 -8.61 5.84
C SER A 112 14.15 -9.20 5.18
N HIS A 113 14.20 -9.47 3.87
CA HIS A 113 13.05 -9.90 3.06
C HIS A 113 11.83 -9.00 3.23
N ARG A 114 12.07 -7.68 3.32
CA ARG A 114 11.03 -6.70 3.63
C ARG A 114 10.85 -5.71 2.48
N LEU A 115 9.60 -5.55 2.06
CA LEU A 115 9.16 -4.46 1.19
C LEU A 115 8.84 -3.20 2.01
N THR A 116 9.34 -2.06 1.53
CA THR A 116 8.91 -0.73 1.97
C THR A 116 8.27 -0.03 0.77
N ILE A 117 7.11 0.59 1.01
CA ILE A 117 6.38 1.34 -0.01
C ILE A 117 6.22 2.79 0.46
N GLN A 118 6.66 3.72 -0.38
CA GLN A 118 6.55 5.15 -0.11
C GLN A 118 5.73 5.85 -1.18
N GLU A 119 4.89 6.77 -0.74
CA GLU A 119 4.14 7.69 -1.58
C GLU A 119 4.85 9.04 -1.64
N ARG A 120 5.00 9.59 -2.84
CA ARG A 120 5.70 10.86 -3.11
C ARG A 120 4.76 11.85 -3.78
N HIS A 121 4.53 12.98 -3.13
CA HIS A 121 3.73 14.08 -3.65
C HIS A 121 4.63 15.14 -4.27
N ASN A 122 4.72 15.19 -5.59
CA ASN A 122 5.67 16.08 -6.27
C ASN A 122 5.42 17.57 -5.98
N GLN A 123 4.17 17.99 -5.80
CA GLN A 123 3.83 19.40 -5.59
C GLN A 123 4.04 19.89 -4.16
N THR A 124 3.75 19.04 -3.17
CA THR A 124 3.82 19.42 -1.76
C THR A 124 5.10 18.95 -1.08
N ASN A 125 5.91 18.13 -1.79
CA ASN A 125 7.06 17.43 -1.26
C ASN A 125 6.74 16.58 -0.01
N LYS A 126 5.47 16.19 0.16
CA LYS A 126 5.05 15.28 1.24
C LYS A 126 5.41 13.85 0.87
N ARG A 127 5.83 13.10 1.88
CA ARG A 127 6.12 11.68 1.78
C ARG A 127 5.30 10.91 2.80
N PHE A 128 4.80 9.76 2.37
CA PHE A 128 4.09 8.84 3.26
C PHE A 128 4.67 7.45 3.12
N GLU A 129 4.95 6.80 4.24
CA GLU A 129 5.31 5.39 4.29
C GLU A 129 4.07 4.55 4.58
N LEU A 130 3.85 3.50 3.80
CA LEU A 130 2.81 2.53 4.09
C LEU A 130 3.26 1.64 5.26
N ILE A 131 2.49 1.68 6.35
CA ILE A 131 2.73 0.89 7.54
C ILE A 131 1.96 -0.43 7.42
N PRO A 132 2.62 -1.59 7.58
CA PRO A 132 1.94 -2.87 7.63
C PRO A 132 0.84 -2.92 8.70
N SER A 133 -0.33 -3.43 8.35
CA SER A 133 -1.48 -3.48 9.27
C SER A 133 -1.19 -4.33 10.52
N ASN A 134 -0.32 -5.35 10.40
CA ASN A 134 0.11 -6.19 11.52
C ASN A 134 0.88 -5.42 12.61
N CYS A 135 1.43 -4.24 12.31
CA CYS A 135 2.06 -3.37 13.31
C CYS A 135 1.05 -2.80 14.31
N PHE A 136 -0.24 -2.84 13.99
CA PHE A 136 -1.32 -2.37 14.86
C PHE A 136 -2.12 -3.50 15.51
N GLU A 137 -1.77 -4.77 15.24
CA GLU A 137 -2.44 -5.89 15.88
C GLU A 137 -2.34 -5.76 17.40
N LYS A 138 -3.48 -5.89 18.08
CA LYS A 138 -3.64 -5.73 19.55
C LYS A 138 -3.43 -4.32 20.08
N GLU A 139 -2.93 -3.39 19.28
CA GLU A 139 -2.80 -1.96 19.61
C GLU A 139 -4.06 -1.18 19.25
N LEU A 140 -4.66 -1.51 18.10
CA LEU A 140 -5.88 -0.87 17.61
C LEU A 140 -7.06 -1.86 17.52
N PRO A 141 -8.30 -1.38 17.72
CA PRO A 141 -9.50 -2.14 17.39
C PRO A 141 -9.52 -2.61 15.93
N ASP A 142 -10.15 -3.77 15.67
CA ASP A 142 -10.09 -4.45 14.38
C ASP A 142 -10.54 -3.57 13.22
N ILE A 143 -11.60 -2.77 13.40
CA ILE A 143 -12.13 -1.87 12.36
C ILE A 143 -11.05 -0.93 11.79
N PHE A 144 -10.12 -0.48 12.62
CA PHE A 144 -9.03 0.41 12.20
C PHE A 144 -7.96 -0.33 11.40
N ILE A 145 -7.84 -1.64 11.57
CA ILE A 145 -6.86 -2.50 10.91
C ILE A 145 -7.45 -3.10 9.63
N SER A 146 -8.69 -3.59 9.70
CA SER A 146 -9.35 -4.36 8.64
C SER A 146 -9.99 -3.48 7.56
N ASN A 147 -10.38 -2.25 7.87
CA ASN A 147 -11.05 -1.37 6.88
C ASN A 147 -10.14 -0.30 6.27
N TYR A 148 -8.93 -0.13 6.79
CA TYR A 148 -8.04 0.97 6.40
C TYR A 148 -6.63 0.50 6.04
N SER A 149 -6.01 1.23 5.12
CA SER A 149 -4.57 1.26 4.93
C SER A 149 -3.96 2.39 5.76
N HIS A 150 -2.73 2.19 6.25
CA HIS A 150 -2.10 3.08 7.23
C HIS A 150 -0.91 3.81 6.62
N TRP A 151 -1.05 5.12 6.42
CA TRP A 151 -0.03 5.91 5.74
C TRP A 151 0.59 6.93 6.68
N LYS A 152 1.84 6.68 7.10
CA LYS A 152 2.57 7.58 8.00
C LYS A 152 3.20 8.72 7.22
N ASN A 153 2.78 9.94 7.49
CA ASN A 153 3.44 11.14 6.99
C ASN A 153 4.83 11.27 7.62
N GLU A 154 5.88 11.23 6.79
CA GLU A 154 7.26 11.29 7.29
C GLU A 154 7.60 12.63 7.95
N ASN A 155 6.96 13.71 7.52
CA ASN A 155 7.23 15.06 8.01
C ASN A 155 6.56 15.32 9.38
N THR A 156 5.31 14.86 9.56
CA THR A 156 4.55 15.11 10.80
C THR A 156 4.57 13.94 11.78
N GLY A 157 4.85 12.73 11.30
CA GLY A 157 4.73 11.49 12.06
C GLY A 157 3.28 11.04 12.33
N GLU A 158 2.30 11.71 11.72
CA GLU A 158 0.89 11.32 11.80
C GLU A 158 0.59 10.17 10.83
N ILE A 159 -0.25 9.22 11.26
CA ILE A 159 -0.73 8.11 10.44
C ILE A 159 -2.13 8.43 9.94
N GLU A 160 -2.30 8.46 8.62
CA GLU A 160 -3.58 8.61 7.97
C GLU A 160 -4.23 7.24 7.73
N PHE A 161 -5.48 7.10 8.14
CA PHE A 161 -6.31 5.92 7.86
C PHE A 161 -7.06 6.19 6.57
N ARG A 162 -6.57 5.60 5.49
CA ARG A 162 -7.11 5.74 4.14
C ARG A 162 -7.90 4.50 3.78
N PRO A 163 -8.85 4.56 2.82
CA PRO A 163 -9.50 3.38 2.29
C PRO A 163 -8.51 2.24 2.03
N ARG A 164 -8.90 1.01 2.36
CA ARG A 164 -8.00 -0.14 2.24
C ARG A 164 -7.59 -0.41 0.80
N CYS A 165 -8.50 -0.24 -0.15
CA CYS A 165 -8.25 -0.52 -1.56
C CYS A 165 -7.75 0.72 -2.30
N PHE A 166 -6.61 0.59 -2.99
CA PHE A 166 -6.02 1.62 -3.83
C PHE A 166 -6.97 2.16 -4.92
N GLN A 167 -7.91 1.34 -5.39
CA GLN A 167 -8.85 1.72 -6.46
C GLN A 167 -10.02 2.58 -5.96
N ASP A 168 -10.14 2.79 -4.64
CA ASP A 168 -11.15 3.67 -4.08
C ASP A 168 -10.94 5.11 -4.58
N SER A 169 -11.99 5.74 -5.12
CA SER A 169 -11.95 7.13 -5.59
C SER A 169 -11.53 8.12 -4.50
N ASN A 170 -11.77 7.76 -3.24
CA ASN A 170 -11.47 8.54 -2.06
C ASN A 170 -10.14 8.17 -1.39
N PHE A 171 -9.33 7.29 -2.00
CA PHE A 171 -8.10 6.78 -1.40
C PHE A 171 -7.18 7.87 -0.82
N LEU A 172 -7.02 9.01 -1.52
CA LEU A 172 -6.19 10.14 -1.06
C LEU A 172 -6.95 11.27 -0.37
N THR A 173 -8.23 11.43 -0.69
CA THR A 173 -9.05 12.57 -0.25
C THR A 173 -9.74 12.29 1.08
N ASP A 174 -9.99 11.02 1.39
CA ASP A 174 -10.67 10.62 2.60
C ASP A 174 -9.72 10.11 3.67
N LYS A 175 -9.58 10.95 4.69
CA LYS A 175 -8.75 10.72 5.88
C LYS A 175 -9.71 10.66 7.05
N HIS A 176 -10.48 9.59 7.12
CA HIS A 176 -11.51 9.43 8.15
C HIS A 176 -10.94 9.59 9.55
N TYR A 177 -9.76 8.98 9.76
CA TYR A 177 -9.02 9.03 11.00
C TYR A 177 -7.58 9.46 10.75
N THR A 178 -7.02 10.19 11.69
CA THR A 178 -5.58 10.50 11.73
C THR A 178 -5.07 10.25 13.14
N LEU A 179 -4.11 9.34 13.27
CA LEU A 179 -3.45 9.01 14.53
C LEU A 179 -2.14 9.78 14.67
N THR A 180 -2.00 10.56 15.73
CA THR A 180 -0.72 11.17 16.11
C THR A 180 -0.03 10.26 17.12
N ILE A 181 0.97 9.48 16.69
CA ILE A 181 1.65 8.47 17.54
C ILE A 181 2.15 9.08 18.86
N LYS A 182 2.79 10.26 18.81
CA LYS A 182 3.38 10.91 19.99
C LYS A 182 2.38 11.24 21.09
N THR A 183 1.12 11.47 20.73
CA THR A 183 0.07 11.89 21.66
C THR A 183 -1.02 10.83 21.80
N GLU A 184 -0.94 9.73 21.04
CA GLU A 184 -1.95 8.67 20.98
C GLU A 184 -3.37 9.20 20.67
N LEU A 185 -3.46 10.32 19.94
CA LEU A 185 -4.72 10.99 19.64
C LEU A 185 -5.23 10.60 18.26
N ILE A 186 -6.54 10.37 18.14
CA ILE A 186 -7.22 10.15 16.87
C ILE A 186 -8.12 11.34 16.54
N LYS A 187 -7.80 12.04 15.47
CA LYS A 187 -8.67 13.07 14.91
C LYS A 187 -9.67 12.42 13.96
N THR A 188 -10.95 12.75 14.10
CA THR A 188 -12.01 12.29 13.18
C THR A 188 -12.45 13.42 12.26
N LYS A 189 -12.64 13.10 10.97
CA LYS A 189 -13.01 14.10 9.94
C LYS A 189 -14.39 14.72 10.16
N HIS A 190 -15.33 13.96 10.72
CA HIS A 190 -16.76 14.29 10.63
C HIS A 190 -17.24 15.36 11.63
N MET A 191 -16.41 15.81 12.58
CA MET A 191 -16.85 16.77 13.59
C MET A 191 -15.87 17.90 13.90
N GLY A 192 -14.67 17.92 13.30
CA GLY A 192 -13.61 18.85 13.73
C GLY A 192 -13.20 18.66 15.20
N THR A 193 -13.74 17.64 15.87
CA THR A 193 -13.43 17.28 17.24
C THR A 193 -12.19 16.40 17.24
N THR A 194 -11.24 16.75 18.10
CA THR A 194 -10.11 15.86 18.39
C THR A 194 -10.56 14.90 19.46
N GLN A 195 -10.43 13.60 19.19
CA GLN A 195 -10.85 12.57 20.11
C GLN A 195 -9.64 11.74 20.55
N VAL A 196 -9.76 11.11 21.72
CA VAL A 196 -8.77 10.16 22.23
C VAL A 196 -9.37 8.78 22.02
N LEU A 197 -8.66 7.90 21.32
CA LEU A 197 -9.02 6.49 21.31
C LEU A 197 -8.68 5.91 22.68
N ILE A 198 -9.68 5.34 23.34
CA ILE A 198 -9.46 4.65 24.59
C ILE A 198 -8.78 3.32 24.28
N ASN A 199 -7.57 3.14 24.80
CA ASN A 199 -6.79 1.92 24.61
C ASN A 199 -7.56 0.69 25.16
N GLN A 200 -7.72 -0.34 24.33
CA GLN A 200 -8.46 -1.57 24.68
C GLN A 200 -7.80 -2.36 25.83
N SER A 201 -6.49 -2.21 26.02
CA SER A 201 -5.76 -2.83 27.11
C SER A 201 -5.99 -2.14 28.47
N SER A 202 -6.53 -0.90 28.47
CA SER A 202 -6.75 -0.11 29.68
C SER A 202 -7.78 -0.73 30.62
N SER A 203 -7.61 -0.51 31.93
CA SER A 203 -8.55 -0.97 32.95
C SER A 203 -9.94 -0.36 32.77
N PHE A 204 -10.00 0.89 32.30
CA PHE A 204 -11.25 1.58 32.00
C PHE A 204 -12.02 0.85 30.90
N PHE A 205 -11.39 0.57 29.75
CA PHE A 205 -12.04 -0.14 28.65
C PHE A 205 -12.52 -1.51 29.09
N LYS A 206 -11.66 -2.32 29.72
CA LYS A 206 -11.99 -3.68 30.15
C LYS A 206 -13.19 -3.71 31.10
N THR A 207 -13.15 -2.90 32.16
CA THR A 207 -14.23 -2.84 33.14
C THR A 207 -15.55 -2.41 32.49
N PHE A 208 -15.50 -1.41 31.62
CA PHE A 208 -16.70 -0.88 30.97
C PHE A 208 -17.27 -1.86 29.93
N PHE A 209 -16.41 -2.46 29.12
CA PHE A 209 -16.77 -3.49 28.15
C PHE A 209 -17.38 -4.72 28.84
N GLU A 210 -16.71 -5.29 29.84
CA GLU A 210 -17.17 -6.46 30.58
C GLU A 210 -18.53 -6.23 31.26
N ARG A 211 -18.76 -5.01 31.74
CA ARG A 211 -19.99 -4.68 32.45
C ARG A 211 -21.18 -4.44 31.54
N PHE A 212 -20.98 -3.83 30.37
CA PHE A 212 -22.07 -3.32 29.55
C PHE A 212 -22.14 -3.91 28.13
N PHE A 213 -21.01 -4.27 27.52
CA PHE A 213 -20.92 -4.56 26.09
C PHE A 213 -20.48 -6.00 25.76
N ILE A 214 -20.02 -6.78 26.74
CA ILE A 214 -19.58 -8.18 26.53
C ILE A 214 -20.67 -9.09 25.96
N ARG A 215 -21.95 -8.71 26.12
CA ARG A 215 -23.10 -9.44 25.57
C ARG A 215 -23.53 -8.94 24.19
N LEU A 216 -23.02 -7.79 23.76
CA LEU A 216 -23.42 -7.12 22.53
C LEU A 216 -22.41 -7.34 21.40
N ASP A 217 -21.12 -7.38 21.71
CA ASP A 217 -20.07 -7.52 20.72
C ASP A 217 -18.77 -8.09 21.36
N ASP A 218 -17.78 -8.45 20.56
CA ASP A 218 -16.47 -8.89 21.06
C ASP A 218 -15.52 -7.68 21.17
N ALA A 219 -14.62 -7.73 22.14
CA ALA A 219 -13.73 -6.60 22.46
C ALA A 219 -12.97 -6.02 21.25
N PRO A 220 -12.40 -6.82 20.32
CA PRO A 220 -11.71 -6.28 19.15
C PRO A 220 -12.59 -5.41 18.25
N TYR A 221 -13.90 -5.65 18.21
CA TYR A 221 -14.85 -4.93 17.36
C TYR A 221 -15.52 -3.74 18.07
N VAL A 222 -15.21 -3.51 19.35
CA VAL A 222 -15.69 -2.36 20.11
C VAL A 222 -14.57 -1.34 20.24
N TYR A 223 -14.86 -0.08 19.92
CA TYR A 223 -13.97 1.02 20.19
C TYR A 223 -14.68 2.19 20.85
N MET A 224 -13.94 2.95 21.65
CA MET A 224 -14.47 4.07 22.40
C MET A 224 -13.61 5.31 22.12
N LEU A 225 -14.27 6.41 21.78
CA LEU A 225 -13.64 7.70 21.49
C LEU A 225 -14.09 8.71 22.55
N ARG A 226 -13.13 9.38 23.18
CA ARG A 226 -13.42 10.44 24.17
C ARG A 226 -13.11 11.81 23.56
N ASP A 227 -14.06 12.74 23.66
CA ASP A 227 -13.84 14.11 23.19
C ASP A 227 -12.80 14.84 24.06
N ILE A 228 -11.88 15.57 23.40
CA ILE A 228 -10.96 16.51 24.08
C ILE A 228 -11.63 17.89 24.12
N ILE A 229 -11.89 18.38 25.33
CA ILE A 229 -12.38 19.74 25.55
C ILE A 229 -11.17 20.66 25.69
N TRP A 230 -10.94 21.53 24.70
CA TRP A 230 -9.93 22.58 24.83
C TRP A 230 -10.49 23.68 25.75
N GLU A 231 -9.71 24.08 26.76
CA GLU A 231 -10.12 24.84 27.95
C GLU A 231 -10.81 26.20 27.69
N ASN A 232 -10.87 26.70 26.46
CA ASN A 232 -11.48 27.99 26.12
C ASN A 232 -12.96 27.92 25.71
N ALA A 233 -13.55 26.73 25.57
CA ALA A 233 -14.98 26.60 25.31
C ALA A 233 -15.75 26.57 26.64
N LYS A 234 -16.24 27.73 27.08
CA LYS A 234 -17.25 27.84 28.15
C LYS A 234 -18.43 26.91 27.86
N ALA A 235 -18.55 25.84 28.63
CA ALA A 235 -19.76 25.34 29.30
C ALA A 235 -19.73 23.81 29.43
N LYS A 236 -19.40 23.33 30.63
CA LYS A 236 -20.20 22.37 31.42
C LYS A 236 -20.88 21.18 30.72
N LEU A 237 -20.35 20.64 29.63
CA LEU A 237 -20.63 19.27 29.21
C LEU A 237 -19.48 18.39 29.69
N GLY A 238 -19.78 17.38 30.50
CA GLY A 238 -18.80 16.37 30.88
C GLY A 238 -18.19 15.72 29.63
N ALA A 239 -16.98 15.16 29.76
CA ALA A 239 -16.34 14.46 28.65
C ALA A 239 -17.28 13.39 28.08
N VAL A 240 -17.67 13.55 26.82
CA VAL A 240 -18.53 12.58 26.11
C VAL A 240 -17.65 11.43 25.63
N ILE A 241 -18.12 10.21 25.87
CA ILE A 241 -17.50 8.98 25.35
C ILE A 241 -18.45 8.40 24.30
N HIS A 242 -17.99 8.38 23.06
CA HIS A 242 -18.67 7.78 21.93
C HIS A 242 -18.27 6.31 21.88
N ILE A 243 -19.26 5.42 21.90
CA ILE A 243 -19.05 3.98 21.90
C ILE A 243 -19.52 3.44 20.57
N HIS A 244 -18.65 2.72 19.89
CA HIS A 244 -18.91 2.19 18.56
C HIS A 244 -18.84 0.67 18.60
N LEU A 245 -19.94 0.05 18.18
CA LEU A 245 -20.08 -1.39 18.06
C LEU A 245 -20.00 -1.74 16.57
N SER A 246 -18.83 -2.16 16.11
CA SER A 246 -18.53 -2.23 14.67
C SER A 246 -19.37 -3.28 13.93
N ARG A 247 -19.90 -4.29 14.65
CA ARG A 247 -20.75 -5.34 14.05
C ARG A 247 -22.24 -5.11 14.30
N LEU A 248 -22.61 -4.16 15.14
CA LEU A 248 -24.00 -3.94 15.53
C LEU A 248 -24.67 -2.88 14.65
N GLY A 249 -25.21 -3.30 13.51
CA GLY A 249 -26.10 -2.46 12.70
C GLY A 249 -27.48 -2.41 13.33
N ILE A 250 -27.76 -1.41 14.17
CA ILE A 250 -29.13 -1.16 14.64
C ILE A 250 -29.83 -0.23 13.65
N ALA A 251 -30.82 -0.76 12.93
CA ALA A 251 -31.73 0.05 12.13
C ALA A 251 -33.07 0.16 12.87
N PHE A 252 -33.52 1.39 13.12
CA PHE A 252 -34.90 1.66 13.52
C PHE A 252 -35.67 2.10 12.29
N ARG A 253 -36.86 1.54 12.11
CA ARG A 253 -37.83 2.01 11.13
C ARG A 253 -38.80 2.92 11.88
N ASP A 254 -38.92 4.17 11.45
CA ASP A 254 -40.00 5.05 11.87
C ASP A 254 -41.37 4.46 11.48
#